data_AF-A0A8K1X7E8-F1
#
_entry.id   AF-A0A8K1X7E8-F1
#
_cell.length_a   1.000
_cell.length_b   1.000
_cell.length_c   1.000
_cell.angle_alpha   90.00
_cell.angle_beta   90.00
_cell.angle_gamma   90.00
#
_symmetry.space_group_name_H-M   'P 1'
#
loop_
_entity.id
_entity.type
_entity.pdbx_description
1 polymer ?
#
loop_
_entity_poly.entity_id
_entity_poly.type
_entity_poly.pdbx_seq_one_letter_code
_entity_poly.pdbx_strand_id
1 'polypeptide(L)'
;MVFVQFCSSVVLLGVIMLSLCLLIFIILISINLFWYGLIFLLINVGGSMVIFYYMFSLQSNPLSSYSFISKGFFFVVLSFFLLLIVSNNINDISFIIFNGSVEEVSFSLFSRCESYLLILISVFLIYVLFVVSMMTSSIGGSFRFLQIL
;
A
#
# COMPACT_ATOMS: atom_id res chain seq x y z
N MET A 1 -6.06 -12.95 -22.33
CA MET A 1 -6.68 -11.69 -22.81
C MET A 1 -7.66 -11.08 -21.83
N VAL A 2 -8.49 -11.85 -21.13
CA VAL A 2 -9.49 -11.30 -20.19
C VAL A 2 -8.84 -10.49 -19.05
N PHE A 3 -7.75 -10.97 -18.43
CA PHE A 3 -7.00 -10.23 -17.39
C PHE A 3 -6.43 -8.88 -17.85
N VAL A 4 -5.99 -8.77 -19.11
CA VAL A 4 -5.42 -7.53 -19.67
C VAL A 4 -6.53 -6.49 -19.89
N GLN A 5 -7.78 -6.92 -20.11
CA GLN A 5 -8.93 -6.02 -20.24
C GLN A 5 -9.51 -5.55 -18.89
N PHE A 6 -9.17 -6.17 -17.76
CA PHE A 6 -9.61 -5.71 -16.43
C PHE A 6 -8.91 -4.42 -15.98
N CYS A 7 -7.65 -4.22 -16.37
CA CYS A 7 -6.86 -3.02 -16.04
C CYS A 7 -6.77 -2.07 -17.24
N SER A 8 -7.89 -1.87 -17.92
CA SER A 8 -7.93 -1.12 -19.17
C SER A 8 -7.66 0.39 -18.99
N SER A 9 -7.79 0.92 -17.77
CA SER A 9 -7.47 2.30 -17.43
C SER A 9 -6.63 2.37 -16.16
N VAL A 10 -5.58 3.18 -16.16
CA VAL A 10 -4.74 3.46 -14.99
C VAL A 10 -5.57 4.05 -13.84
N VAL A 11 -6.61 4.83 -14.15
CA VAL A 11 -7.56 5.36 -13.17
C VAL A 11 -8.26 4.24 -12.40
N LEU A 12 -8.77 3.23 -13.11
CA LEU A 12 -9.43 2.09 -12.48
C LEU A 12 -8.45 1.26 -11.64
N LEU A 13 -7.23 1.05 -12.14
CA LEU A 13 -6.19 0.36 -11.39
C LEU A 13 -5.90 1.09 -10.07
N GLY A 14 -5.77 2.41 -10.09
CA GLY A 14 -5.58 3.22 -8.88
C GLY A 14 -6.72 3.08 -7.88
N VAL A 15 -7.96 3.15 -8.34
CA VAL A 15 -9.15 2.96 -7.49
C VAL A 15 -9.19 1.54 -6.90
N ILE A 16 -8.88 0.51 -7.69
CA ILE A 16 -8.83 -0.87 -7.22
C ILE A 16 -7.74 -1.04 -6.15
N MET A 17 -6.53 -0.53 -6.40
CA MET A 17 -5.43 -0.60 -5.45
C MET A 17 -5.76 0.11 -4.13
N LEU A 18 -6.38 1.28 -4.19
CA LEU A 18 -6.83 2.01 -3.01
C LEU A 18 -7.92 1.23 -2.25
N SER A 19 -8.89 0.66 -2.97
CA SER A 19 -9.94 -0.17 -2.35
C SER A 19 -9.37 -1.41 -1.66
N LEU A 20 -8.36 -2.07 -2.24
CA LEU A 20 -7.69 -3.21 -1.61
C LEU A 20 -6.91 -2.78 -0.36
N CYS A 21 -6.25 -1.62 -0.39
CA CYS A 21 -5.55 -1.09 0.78
C CYS A 21 -6.51 -0.82 1.94
N LEU A 22 -7.67 -0.21 1.67
CA LEU A 22 -8.71 0.02 2.68
C LEU A 22 -9.28 -1.29 3.22
N LEU A 23 -9.45 -2.30 2.37
CA LEU A 23 -9.95 -3.62 2.79
C LEU A 23 -8.97 -4.28 3.77
N ILE A 24 -7.67 -4.29 3.45
CA ILE A 24 -6.63 -4.83 4.34
C ILE A 24 -6.58 -4.05 5.65
N PHE A 25 -6.74 -2.73 5.61
CA PHE A 25 -6.81 -1.91 6.82
C PHE A 25 -7.98 -2.30 7.73
N ILE A 26 -9.18 -2.52 7.17
CA ILE A 26 -10.34 -2.97 7.95
C ILE A 26 -10.11 -4.36 8.54
N ILE A 27 -9.47 -5.28 7.80
CA ILE A 27 -9.08 -6.59 8.34
C ILE A 27 -8.11 -6.41 9.51
N LEU A 28 -7.09 -5.56 9.39
CA LEU A 28 -6.14 -5.31 10.47
C LEU A 28 -6.81 -4.69 11.71
N ILE A 29 -7.78 -3.78 11.52
CA ILE A 29 -8.60 -3.26 12.63
C ILE A 29 -9.39 -4.38 13.28
N SER A 30 -9.98 -5.30 12.50
CA SER A 30 -10.77 -6.42 13.06
C SER A 30 -9.92 -7.38 13.92
N ILE A 31 -8.61 -7.45 13.67
CA ILE A 31 -7.66 -8.24 14.47
C ILE A 31 -7.00 -7.36 15.55
N ASN A 32 -7.51 -6.14 15.78
CA ASN A 32 -7.03 -5.23 16.81
C ASN A 32 -5.58 -4.73 16.62
N LEU A 33 -5.09 -4.79 15.39
CA LEU A 33 -3.77 -4.30 14.99
C LEU A 33 -3.87 -2.87 14.43
N PHE A 34 -4.49 -1.96 15.19
CA PHE A 34 -4.77 -0.60 14.72
C PHE A 34 -3.49 0.15 14.31
N TRP A 35 -2.45 0.09 15.16
CA TRP A 35 -1.18 0.80 14.93
C TRP A 35 -0.47 0.33 13.66
N TYR A 36 -0.42 -0.99 13.43
CA TYR A 36 0.13 -1.58 12.21
C TYR A 36 -0.75 -1.31 10.98
N GLY A 37 -2.08 -1.29 11.15
CA GLY A 37 -3.02 -0.90 10.10
C GLY A 37 -2.76 0.53 9.61
N LEU A 38 -2.52 1.48 10.52
CA LEU A 38 -2.20 2.86 10.17
C LEU A 38 -0.88 2.97 9.41
N ILE A 39 0.18 2.30 9.87
CA ILE A 39 1.48 2.30 9.19
C ILE A 39 1.35 1.70 7.78
N PHE A 40 0.65 0.58 7.67
CA PHE A 40 0.37 -0.07 6.39
C PHE A 40 -0.36 0.89 5.43
N LEU A 41 -1.39 1.58 5.92
CA LEU A 41 -2.17 2.51 5.11
C LEU A 41 -1.31 3.69 4.65
N LEU A 42 -0.51 4.30 5.53
CA LEU A 42 0.37 5.40 5.17
C LEU A 42 1.39 5.01 4.08
N ILE A 43 2.08 3.88 4.27
CA ILE A 43 3.12 3.43 3.33
C ILE A 43 2.50 3.05 1.99
N ASN A 44 1.42 2.27 1.98
CA ASN A 44 0.86 1.75 0.74
C ASN A 44 0.01 2.77 0.00
N VAL A 45 -0.75 3.63 0.68
CA VAL A 45 -1.47 4.73 0.02
C VAL A 45 -0.46 5.75 -0.52
N GLY A 46 0.57 6.11 0.27
CA GLY A 46 1.63 7.01 -0.19
C GLY A 46 2.38 6.47 -1.41
N GLY A 47 2.85 5.22 -1.36
CA GLY A 47 3.57 4.59 -2.46
C GLY A 47 2.70 4.37 -3.70
N SER A 48 1.45 3.93 -3.53
CA SER A 48 0.53 3.72 -4.66
C SER A 48 0.14 5.03 -5.34
N MET A 49 0.03 6.15 -4.62
CA MET A 49 -0.18 7.47 -5.22
C MET A 49 0.96 7.90 -6.14
N VAL A 50 2.22 7.65 -5.75
CA VAL A 50 3.38 7.98 -6.60
C VAL A 50 3.35 7.17 -7.89
N ILE A 51 3.09 5.87 -7.78
CA ILE A 51 2.96 4.97 -8.94
C ILE A 51 1.78 5.39 -9.83
N PHE A 52 0.67 5.81 -9.21
CA PHE A 52 -0.50 6.29 -9.91
C PHE A 52 -0.19 7.51 -10.77
N TYR A 53 0.46 8.54 -10.21
CA TYR A 53 0.86 9.72 -10.95
C TYR A 53 1.85 9.40 -12.08
N TYR A 54 2.81 8.51 -11.82
CA TYR A 54 3.75 8.07 -12.83
C TYR A 54 3.03 7.41 -14.02
N MET A 55 2.15 6.44 -13.76
CA MET A 55 1.41 5.74 -14.81
C MET A 55 0.40 6.65 -15.52
N PHE A 56 -0.20 7.60 -14.79
CA PHE A 56 -1.10 8.60 -15.38
C PHE A 56 -0.38 9.50 -16.38
N SER A 57 0.86 9.91 -16.07
CA SER A 57 1.66 10.76 -16.95
C SER A 57 2.06 10.08 -18.27
N LEU A 58 2.14 8.75 -18.28
CA LEU A 58 2.53 7.97 -19.45
C LEU A 58 1.34 7.64 -20.38
N GLN A 59 0.10 7.80 -19.92
CA GLN A 59 -1.07 7.38 -20.68
C GLN A 59 -1.74 8.58 -21.39
N SER A 60 -1.83 8.51 -22.71
CA SER A 60 -2.45 9.56 -23.55
C SER A 60 -3.98 9.57 -23.53
N ASN A 61 -4.64 8.49 -23.08
CA ASN A 61 -6.10 8.40 -22.99
C ASN A 61 -6.53 7.57 -21.76
N PRO A 62 -6.74 8.20 -20.58
CA PRO A 62 -7.00 7.49 -19.33
C PRO A 62 -8.47 7.03 -19.14
N LEU A 63 -9.42 7.53 -19.94
CA LEU A 63 -10.86 7.35 -19.73
C LEU A 63 -11.55 6.39 -20.71
N SER A 64 -10.85 5.93 -21.76
CA SER A 64 -11.50 5.33 -22.94
C SER A 64 -12.00 3.90 -22.77
N SER A 65 -11.85 3.30 -21.59
CA SER A 65 -12.02 1.85 -21.42
C SER A 65 -12.78 1.46 -20.15
N TYR A 66 -13.78 2.25 -19.75
CA TYR A 66 -14.68 1.89 -18.66
C TYR A 66 -15.66 0.79 -19.11
N SER A 67 -15.24 -0.47 -19.02
CA SER A 67 -16.03 -1.63 -19.44
C SER A 67 -17.07 -2.04 -18.38
N PHE A 68 -18.16 -2.70 -18.79
CA PHE A 68 -19.16 -3.25 -17.87
C PHE A 68 -18.57 -4.19 -16.81
N ILE A 69 -17.46 -4.85 -17.14
CA ILE A 69 -16.74 -5.78 -16.27
C ILE A 69 -16.10 -5.06 -15.08
N SER A 70 -15.62 -3.82 -15.27
CA SER A 70 -15.04 -3.04 -14.16
C SER A 70 -16.09 -2.56 -13.16
N LYS A 71 -17.32 -2.27 -13.64
CA LYS A 71 -18.47 -1.96 -12.78
C LYS A 71 -18.89 -3.14 -11.90
N GLY A 72 -18.88 -4.35 -12.46
CA GLY A 72 -19.19 -5.58 -11.72
C GLY A 72 -18.18 -5.85 -10.60
N PHE A 73 -16.88 -5.71 -10.89
CA PHE A 73 -15.84 -5.88 -9.88
C PHE A 73 -15.97 -4.86 -8.73
N PHE A 74 -16.23 -3.58 -9.05
CA PHE A 74 -16.45 -2.56 -8.03
C PHE A 74 -17.63 -2.90 -7.10
N PHE A 75 -18.72 -3.43 -7.67
CA PHE A 75 -19.88 -3.84 -6.88
C PHE A 75 -19.57 -5.04 -5.97
N VAL A 76 -18.78 -6.01 -6.46
CA VAL A 76 -18.31 -7.15 -5.64
C VAL A 76 -17.44 -6.66 -4.48
N VAL A 77 -16.47 -5.78 -4.74
CA VAL A 77 -15.62 -5.19 -3.69
C VAL A 77 -16.48 -4.48 -2.65
N LEU A 78 -17.45 -3.65 -3.08
CA LEU A 78 -18.32 -2.91 -2.18
C LEU A 78 -19.24 -3.83 -1.34
N SER A 79 -19.73 -4.92 -1.93
CA SER A 79 -20.50 -5.93 -1.19
C SER A 79 -19.67 -6.64 -0.12
N PHE A 80 -18.39 -6.89 -0.40
CA PHE A 80 -17.46 -7.49 0.58
C PHE A 80 -17.19 -6.53 1.75
N PHE A 81 -17.06 -5.23 1.48
CA PHE A 81 -16.97 -4.21 2.53
C PHE A 81 -18.18 -4.19 3.46
N LEU A 82 -19.39 -4.26 2.91
CA LEU A 82 -20.62 -4.30 3.72
C LEU A 82 -20.68 -5.53 4.61
N LEU A 83 -20.27 -6.70 4.10
CA LEU A 83 -20.23 -7.94 4.88
C LEU A 83 -19.25 -7.86 6.05
N LEU A 84 -18.06 -7.30 5.84
CA LEU A 84 -17.07 -7.10 6.91
C LEU A 84 -17.55 -6.19 8.03
N ILE A 85 -18.27 -5.11 7.68
CA ILE A 85 -18.84 -4.19 8.67
C ILE A 85 -19.90 -4.90 9.52
N VAL A 86 -20.76 -5.69 8.89
CA VAL A 86 -21.81 -6.45 9.59
C VAL A 86 -21.20 -7.52 10.50
N SER A 87 -20.13 -8.20 10.08
CA SER A 87 -19.48 -9.23 10.91
C SER A 87 -18.75 -8.66 12.12
N ASN A 88 -18.15 -7.47 12.00
CA ASN A 88 -17.38 -6.89 13.09
C ASN A 88 -18.27 -6.45 14.27
N ASN A 89 -19.46 -5.93 14.00
CA ASN A 89 -20.41 -5.51 15.05
C ASN A 89 -20.93 -6.67 15.93
N ILE A 90 -20.65 -7.93 15.58
CA ILE A 90 -21.13 -9.11 16.31
C ILE A 90 -20.11 -9.60 17.36
N ASN A 91 -18.84 -9.20 17.26
CA ASN A 91 -17.73 -9.76 18.06
C ASN A 91 -17.12 -8.82 19.11
N ASP A 92 -17.74 -7.67 19.41
CA ASP A 92 -17.14 -6.56 20.17
C ASP A 92 -16.73 -6.86 21.63
N ILE A 93 -17.08 -8.02 22.20
CA ILE A 93 -16.91 -8.26 23.65
C ILE A 93 -15.58 -8.99 23.99
N SER A 94 -14.99 -9.76 23.08
CA SER A 94 -13.78 -10.56 23.39
C SER A 94 -12.46 -9.96 22.91
N PHE A 95 -12.49 -8.92 22.08
CA PHE A 95 -11.29 -8.38 21.43
C PHE A 95 -10.53 -7.33 22.28
N ILE A 96 -11.21 -6.61 23.16
CA ILE A 96 -10.65 -5.49 23.94
C ILE A 96 -9.44 -5.90 24.81
N ILE A 97 -9.35 -7.17 25.22
CA ILE A 97 -8.31 -7.68 26.13
C ILE A 97 -6.96 -7.94 25.41
N PHE A 98 -6.95 -8.13 24.09
CA PHE A 98 -5.72 -8.39 23.32
C PHE A 98 -4.97 -7.11 22.88
N ASN A 99 -5.55 -5.93 23.11
CA ASN A 99 -4.99 -4.65 22.63
C ASN A 99 -3.72 -4.19 23.36
N GLY A 100 -3.52 -4.59 24.62
CA GLY A 100 -2.41 -4.06 25.43
C GLY A 100 -1.02 -4.53 25.00
N SER A 101 -0.89 -5.73 24.42
CA SER A 101 0.42 -6.36 24.21
C SER A 101 1.07 -6.06 22.85
N VAL A 102 0.29 -5.66 21.84
CA VAL A 102 0.79 -5.55 20.47
C VAL A 102 1.50 -4.23 20.20
N GLU A 103 1.10 -3.15 20.90
CA GLU A 103 1.78 -1.86 20.81
C GLU A 103 3.18 -1.91 21.44
N GLU A 104 3.39 -2.73 22.47
CA GLU A 104 4.69 -2.86 23.15
C GLU A 104 5.79 -3.49 22.26
N VAL A 105 5.40 -4.29 21.26
CA VAL A 105 6.34 -4.95 20.33
C VAL A 105 6.96 -3.97 19.34
N SER A 106 6.27 -2.89 18.95
CA SER A 106 6.91 -1.89 18.07
C SER A 106 8.00 -1.10 18.80
N PHE A 107 7.84 -0.89 20.11
CA PHE A 107 8.86 -0.30 20.96
C PHE A 107 10.07 -1.22 21.17
N SER A 108 9.90 -2.54 21.09
CA SER A 108 11.02 -3.49 21.27
C SER A 108 12.04 -3.44 20.14
N LEU A 109 11.69 -2.94 18.95
CA LEU A 109 12.62 -2.73 17.83
C LEU A 109 13.76 -1.76 18.18
N PHE A 110 13.52 -0.80 19.09
CA PHE A 110 14.52 0.14 19.57
C PHE A 110 15.29 -0.38 20.80
N SER A 111 14.99 -1.59 21.27
CA SER A 111 15.76 -2.23 22.33
C SER A 111 17.15 -2.62 21.82
N ARG A 112 18.11 -2.73 22.76
CA ARG A 112 19.50 -3.12 22.43
C ARG A 112 19.57 -4.43 21.65
N CYS A 113 18.64 -5.35 21.89
CA CYS A 113 18.63 -6.66 21.26
C CYS A 113 18.28 -6.62 19.78
N GLU A 114 17.42 -5.70 19.31
CA GLU A 114 16.93 -5.69 17.93
C GLU A 114 17.48 -4.53 17.07
N SER A 115 18.28 -3.64 17.67
CA SER A 115 18.92 -2.52 16.99
C SER A 115 19.73 -2.89 15.73
N TYR A 116 20.24 -4.13 15.64
CA TYR A 116 20.95 -4.62 14.45
C TYR A 116 20.03 -4.70 13.22
N LEU A 117 18.72 -4.98 13.40
CA LEU A 117 17.75 -5.01 12.31
C LEU A 117 17.52 -3.60 11.75
N LEU A 118 17.47 -2.58 12.60
CA LEU A 118 17.36 -1.19 12.16
C LEU A 118 18.56 -0.75 11.32
N ILE A 119 19.77 -1.16 11.71
CA ILE A 119 20.99 -0.90 10.93
C ILE A 119 20.90 -1.60 9.57
N LEU A 120 20.47 -2.86 9.54
CA LEU A 120 20.33 -3.61 8.29
C LEU A 120 19.28 -2.96 7.35
N ILE A 121 18.12 -2.57 7.88
CA ILE A 121 17.06 -1.89 7.12
C ILE A 121 17.56 -0.55 6.56
N SER A 122 18.30 0.24 7.34
CA SER A 122 18.82 1.52 6.88
C SER A 122 19.87 1.37 5.77
N VAL A 123 20.80 0.42 5.90
CA VAL A 123 21.77 0.09 4.83
C VAL A 123 21.05 -0.40 3.58
N PHE A 124 20.01 -1.24 3.73
CA PHE A 124 19.20 -1.70 2.60
C PHE A 124 18.50 -0.54 1.87
N LEU A 125 17.91 0.42 2.60
CA LEU A 125 17.28 1.59 2.01
C LEU A 125 18.29 2.48 1.26
N ILE A 126 19.49 2.68 1.80
CA ILE A 126 20.58 3.41 1.11
C ILE A 126 20.97 2.68 -0.18
N TYR A 127 21.10 1.36 -0.14
CA TYR A 127 21.41 0.56 -1.32
C TYR A 127 20.33 0.68 -2.40
N VAL A 128 19.04 0.60 -2.02
CA VAL A 128 17.93 0.78 -2.97
C VAL A 128 17.97 2.16 -3.61
N LEU A 129 18.23 3.22 -2.85
CA LEU A 129 18.38 4.58 -3.40
C LEU A 129 19.55 4.68 -4.38
N PHE A 130 20.69 4.05 -4.07
CA PHE A 130 21.84 4.00 -4.96
C PHE A 130 21.51 3.29 -6.28
N VAL A 131 20.83 2.14 -6.21
CA VAL A 131 20.40 1.40 -7.40
C VAL A 131 19.43 2.22 -8.26
N VAL A 132 18.42 2.84 -7.64
CA VAL A 132 17.46 3.70 -8.35
C VAL A 132 18.16 4.92 -8.98
N SER A 133 19.13 5.53 -8.29
CA SER A 133 19.93 6.63 -8.82
C SER A 133 20.77 6.21 -10.04
N MET A 134 21.44 5.06 -9.97
CA MET A 134 22.21 4.54 -11.10
C MET A 134 21.32 4.27 -12.31
N MET A 135 20.19 3.59 -12.11
CA MET A 135 19.22 3.29 -13.18
C MET A 135 18.64 4.55 -13.83
N THR A 136 18.28 5.55 -13.02
CA THR A 136 17.73 6.81 -13.53
C THR A 136 18.80 7.67 -14.22
N SER A 137 20.05 7.62 -13.77
CA SER A 137 21.16 8.37 -14.37
C SER A 137 21.49 7.90 -15.80
N SER A 138 21.39 6.59 -16.07
CA SER A 138 21.62 6.04 -17.42
C SER A 138 20.55 6.45 -18.43
N ILE A 139 19.36 6.82 -17.95
CA ILE A 139 18.19 7.15 -18.77
C ILE A 139 18.00 8.69 -18.87
N GLY A 140 18.88 9.48 -18.26
CA GLY A 140 18.86 10.94 -18.32
C GLY A 140 17.87 11.61 -17.35
N GLY A 141 17.49 10.92 -16.27
CA GLY A 141 16.58 11.43 -15.25
C GLY A 141 17.17 12.51 -14.33
N SER A 142 16.31 13.25 -13.62
CA SER A 142 16.62 14.48 -12.87
C SER A 142 17.54 14.32 -11.64
N PHE A 143 17.92 13.11 -11.24
CA PHE A 143 18.79 12.85 -10.08
C PHE A 143 20.30 12.95 -10.41
N ARG A 144 20.69 13.84 -11.31
CA ARG A 144 22.11 14.11 -11.66
C ARG A 144 22.94 14.75 -10.53
N PHE A 145 22.31 15.20 -9.45
CA PHE A 145 23.00 15.97 -8.41
C PHE A 145 24.02 15.15 -7.60
N LEU A 146 23.91 13.82 -7.59
CA LEU A 146 24.84 12.91 -6.90
C LEU A 146 26.08 12.52 -7.74
N GLN A 147 26.17 12.94 -9.00
CA GLN A 147 27.31 12.63 -9.88
C GLN A 147 28.37 13.76 -9.93
N ILE A 148 28.20 14.84 -9.16
CA ILE A 148 29.12 16.01 -9.15
C ILE A 148 30.03 16.03 -7.92
N LEU A 149 29.93 15.04 -7.02
CA LEU A 149 30.87 14.79 -5.93
C LEU A 149 31.60 13.47 -6.18
#